data_AF-A0A9E0HH61-F1
#
_entry.id   AF-A0A9E0HH61-F1
#
_cell.length_a   1.000
_cell.length_b   1.000
_cell.length_c   1.000
_cell.angle_alpha   90.00
_cell.angle_beta   90.00
_cell.angle_gamma   90.00
#
_symmetry.space_group_name_H-M   'P 1'
#
loop_
_entity.id
_entity.type
_entity.pdbx_description
1 polymer ?
#
loop_
_entity_poly.entity_id
_entity_poly.type
_entity_poly.pdbx_seq_one_letter_code
_entity_poly.pdbx_strand_id
1 'polypeptide(L)'
;MPQVLEFIPIAGEPRATLVSFARVARDIPAGGEPFRELRSRLRGAKLWDKERPARMLRLLGVSGATIAPSPFVTKLKAATSDDDLVDLVLDRYFELNPLLFKAVYELLGQRAHGKDEVSKYLGSFAYRGQPPSRPDLEEYFAALVAGGVARVLGIALVLGPRADRFAAAVADLDVDEFLAEDKPAAEPVIPTGTEDESAPAAEAAAPDPSPTAPPSAPGGAREASPLPPYLRHLATSPPTSPRGRDRAVPVSRFASGSFAPDVLDETTRRIGAWAAELGDLAAPYQPSDFGFDPEAWVEGADELLYRIAVAAALVFRLDADRDGVLRAYRALEQAAILGDLYHGTVPDVMPAAVDARALMLASLAARRCAEAPELASNLEQQRTAAEAWTTLEAALGRGLFRIELFWILRMLGQVGVLRFDDLGEVTALPHRIVRDTLFRLGYLESPYAADNPALLAAARAARRAAGGEPADEILARFALAAGCAYDCPHRRTCDFPCRERLE
;
A
#
# COMPACT_ATOMS: atom_id res chain seq x y z
N MET A 1 -0.99 26.19 18.60
CA MET A 1 -1.15 26.64 17.20
C MET A 1 -1.70 25.45 16.44
N PRO A 2 -2.75 25.61 15.62
CA PRO A 2 -3.43 24.47 15.04
C PRO A 2 -2.49 23.73 14.10
N GLN A 3 -2.57 22.40 14.14
CA GLN A 3 -1.88 21.55 13.18
C GLN A 3 -2.52 21.71 11.81
N VAL A 4 -1.76 22.19 10.84
CA VAL A 4 -2.17 22.20 9.44
C VAL A 4 -1.62 20.95 8.76
N LEU A 5 -2.36 19.85 8.85
CA LEU A 5 -1.98 18.53 8.32
C LEU A 5 -2.11 18.42 6.79
N GLU A 6 -2.06 19.56 6.10
CA GLU A 6 -2.22 19.67 4.66
C GLU A 6 -0.91 20.21 4.07
N PHE A 7 -0.27 19.40 3.24
CA PHE A 7 1.05 19.66 2.65
C PHE A 7 0.95 20.00 1.15
N ILE A 8 2.08 20.34 0.54
CA ILE A 8 2.13 20.57 -0.91
C ILE A 8 1.92 19.23 -1.65
N PRO A 9 0.98 19.15 -2.61
CA PRO A 9 0.82 17.95 -3.42
C PRO A 9 2.05 17.73 -4.30
N ILE A 10 2.67 16.56 -4.18
CA ILE A 10 3.89 16.21 -4.91
C ILE A 10 3.54 15.18 -5.99
N ALA A 11 3.37 15.66 -7.23
CA ALA A 11 3.02 14.84 -8.39
C ALA A 11 4.25 14.44 -9.25
N GLY A 12 5.45 14.92 -8.91
CA GLY A 12 6.67 14.72 -9.69
C GLY A 12 7.92 14.74 -8.82
N GLU A 13 9.01 15.32 -9.33
CA GLU A 13 10.24 15.47 -8.56
C GLU A 13 9.98 16.38 -7.33
N PRO A 14 10.13 15.86 -6.10
CA PRO A 14 9.72 16.56 -4.89
C PRO A 14 10.37 17.93 -4.72
N ARG A 15 11.68 18.05 -4.98
CA ARG A 15 12.43 19.29 -4.76
C ARG A 15 12.01 20.38 -5.73
N ALA A 16 11.88 20.06 -7.01
CA ALA A 16 11.38 20.96 -8.04
C ALA A 16 9.95 21.42 -7.73
N THR A 17 9.12 20.56 -7.12
CA THR A 17 7.78 20.91 -6.68
C THR A 17 7.81 21.96 -5.56
N LEU A 18 8.66 21.77 -4.54
CA LEU A 18 8.83 22.76 -3.46
C LEU A 18 9.37 24.10 -3.98
N VAL A 19 10.37 24.06 -4.87
CA VAL A 19 10.94 25.26 -5.50
C VAL A 19 9.89 25.98 -6.37
N SER A 20 9.11 25.23 -7.15
CA SER A 20 8.03 25.78 -7.98
C SER A 20 6.97 26.48 -7.12
N PHE A 21 6.56 25.84 -6.02
CA PHE A 21 5.64 26.43 -5.05
C PHE A 21 6.19 27.74 -4.49
N ALA A 22 7.44 27.73 -4.03
CA ALA A 22 8.07 28.90 -3.44
C ALA A 22 8.22 30.05 -4.47
N ARG A 23 8.51 29.74 -5.74
CA ARG A 23 8.56 30.74 -6.83
C ARG A 23 7.19 31.36 -7.12
N VAL A 24 6.14 30.55 -7.22
CA VAL A 24 4.76 31.06 -7.39
C VAL A 24 4.37 31.98 -6.23
N ALA A 25 4.70 31.59 -4.99
CA ALA A 25 4.45 32.40 -3.81
C ALA A 25 5.24 33.73 -3.84
N ARG A 26 6.50 33.70 -4.27
CA ARG A 26 7.38 34.87 -4.37
C ARG A 26 6.84 35.95 -5.30
N ASP A 27 6.18 35.52 -6.36
CA ASP A 27 5.65 36.40 -7.41
C ASP A 27 4.35 37.13 -6.99
N ILE A 28 3.81 36.89 -5.78
CA ILE A 28 2.69 37.66 -5.24
C ILE A 28 3.12 39.14 -5.07
N PRO A 29 2.47 40.13 -5.72
CA PRO A 29 2.86 41.53 -5.65
C PRO A 29 2.80 42.12 -4.23
N ALA A 30 3.60 43.14 -3.94
CA ALA A 30 3.58 43.81 -2.63
C ALA A 30 2.21 44.48 -2.33
N GLY A 31 1.56 45.04 -3.35
CA GLY A 31 0.20 45.59 -3.26
C GLY A 31 -0.92 44.54 -3.22
N GLY A 32 -0.56 43.25 -3.24
CA GLY A 32 -1.47 42.13 -3.40
C GLY A 32 -1.99 41.93 -4.82
N GLU A 33 -2.74 40.85 -5.02
CA GLU A 33 -3.39 40.53 -6.30
C GLU A 33 -4.77 39.88 -6.07
N PRO A 34 -5.68 39.87 -7.04
CA PRO A 34 -6.92 39.10 -6.94
C PRO A 34 -6.65 37.60 -6.78
N PHE A 35 -7.43 36.91 -5.95
CA PHE A 35 -7.31 35.46 -5.74
C PHE A 35 -7.34 34.64 -7.06
N ARG A 36 -8.08 35.12 -8.08
CA ARG A 36 -8.14 34.49 -9.42
C ARG A 36 -6.75 34.38 -10.06
N GLU A 37 -5.88 35.39 -9.88
CA GLU A 37 -4.53 35.42 -10.45
C GLU A 37 -3.60 34.43 -9.76
N LEU A 38 -3.55 34.43 -8.42
CA LEU A 38 -2.79 33.44 -7.65
C LEU A 38 -3.24 32.01 -7.99
N ARG A 39 -4.56 31.78 -8.05
CA ARG A 39 -5.13 30.48 -8.44
C ARG A 39 -4.70 30.06 -9.84
N SER A 40 -4.67 30.99 -10.80
CA SER A 40 -4.20 30.73 -12.17
C SER A 40 -2.75 30.28 -12.19
N ARG A 41 -1.88 30.97 -11.44
CA ARG A 41 -0.44 30.65 -11.35
C ARG A 41 -0.21 29.29 -10.66
N LEU A 42 -0.94 28.99 -9.58
CA LEU A 42 -0.91 27.67 -8.92
C LEU A 42 -1.38 26.55 -9.85
N ARG A 43 -2.42 26.77 -10.67
CA ARG A 43 -2.88 25.80 -11.68
C ARG A 43 -1.82 25.58 -12.76
N GLY A 44 -1.22 26.65 -13.28
CA GLY A 44 -0.15 26.57 -14.28
C GLY A 44 1.06 25.78 -13.77
N ALA A 45 1.37 25.90 -12.48
CA ALA A 45 2.43 25.14 -11.80
C ALA A 45 2.01 23.72 -11.38
N LYS A 46 0.77 23.29 -11.65
CA LYS A 46 0.19 22.00 -11.21
C LYS A 46 0.17 21.80 -9.69
N LEU A 47 0.07 22.89 -8.93
CA LEU A 47 0.02 22.89 -7.45
C LEU A 47 -1.40 23.08 -6.91
N TRP A 48 -2.35 23.43 -7.78
CA TRP A 48 -3.72 23.70 -7.39
C TRP A 48 -4.56 22.43 -7.27
N ASP A 49 -5.03 22.14 -6.06
CA ASP A 49 -6.03 21.12 -5.79
C ASP A 49 -7.43 21.74 -5.78
N LYS A 50 -8.31 21.27 -6.67
CA LYS A 50 -9.71 21.74 -6.75
C LYS A 50 -10.56 21.24 -5.59
N GLU A 51 -10.24 20.08 -5.03
CA GLU A 51 -10.97 19.47 -3.92
C GLU A 51 -10.56 20.09 -2.58
N ARG A 52 -9.30 20.56 -2.49
CA ARG A 52 -8.73 21.14 -1.27
C ARG A 52 -8.10 22.52 -1.48
N PRO A 53 -8.86 23.53 -1.94
CA PRO A 53 -8.32 24.85 -2.26
C PRO A 53 -7.77 25.62 -1.04
N ALA A 54 -8.25 25.33 0.17
CA ALA A 54 -7.79 25.96 1.41
C ALA A 54 -6.33 25.61 1.77
N ARG A 55 -5.87 24.41 1.38
CA ARG A 55 -4.54 23.86 1.72
C ARG A 55 -3.40 24.80 1.33
N MET A 56 -3.41 25.28 0.09
CA MET A 56 -2.37 26.21 -0.40
C MET A 56 -2.43 27.57 0.31
N LEU A 57 -3.63 28.05 0.63
CA LEU A 57 -3.82 29.35 1.30
C LEU A 57 -3.35 29.31 2.76
N ARG A 58 -3.64 28.22 3.49
CA ARG A 58 -3.14 28.00 4.86
C ARG A 58 -1.62 27.96 4.89
N LEU A 59 -1.02 27.21 3.97
CA LEU A 59 0.43 27.08 3.89
C LEU A 59 1.10 28.43 3.61
N LEU A 60 0.54 29.19 2.66
CA LEU A 60 1.00 30.54 2.34
C LEU A 60 0.69 31.57 3.44
N GLY A 61 -0.24 31.29 4.34
CA GLY A 61 -0.69 32.23 5.37
C GLY A 61 -1.45 33.43 4.78
N VAL A 62 -2.22 33.19 3.72
CA VAL A 62 -2.98 34.23 3.00
C VAL A 62 -4.48 33.87 2.95
N SER A 63 -5.35 34.86 2.79
CA SER A 63 -6.80 34.65 2.67
C SER A 63 -7.49 35.85 2.00
N GLY A 64 -8.76 35.69 1.60
CA GLY A 64 -9.59 36.78 1.09
C GLY A 64 -9.57 36.96 -0.43
N ALA A 65 -10.34 37.94 -0.92
CA ALA A 65 -10.50 38.22 -2.36
C ALA A 65 -9.25 38.86 -3.00
N THR A 66 -8.53 39.64 -2.21
CA THR A 66 -7.23 40.21 -2.59
C THR A 66 -6.17 39.60 -1.70
N ILE A 67 -5.25 38.84 -2.31
CA ILE A 67 -4.17 38.14 -1.64
C ILE A 67 -3.00 39.09 -1.45
N ALA A 68 -2.80 39.53 -0.21
CA ALA A 68 -1.60 40.25 0.21
C ALA A 68 -0.49 39.26 0.63
N PRO A 69 0.79 39.60 0.43
CA PRO A 69 1.89 38.74 0.85
C PRO A 69 1.94 38.61 2.37
N SER A 70 1.97 37.37 2.87
CA SER A 70 2.14 37.07 4.29
C SER A 70 3.60 37.28 4.75
N PRO A 71 3.88 37.22 6.07
CA PRO A 71 5.27 37.18 6.57
C PRO A 71 6.09 36.06 5.94
N PHE A 72 5.49 34.89 5.73
CA PHE A 72 6.13 33.75 5.05
C PHE A 72 6.46 34.07 3.59
N VAL A 73 5.53 34.64 2.83
CA VAL A 73 5.77 35.09 1.44
C VAL A 73 6.86 36.16 1.37
N THR A 74 6.92 37.03 2.38
CA THR A 74 7.97 38.07 2.46
C THR A 74 9.34 37.46 2.70
N LYS A 75 9.46 36.43 3.56
CA LYS A 75 10.69 35.66 3.72
C LYS A 75 11.11 35.00 2.39
N LEU A 76 10.17 34.40 1.65
CA LEU A 76 10.46 33.78 0.34
C LEU A 76 10.98 34.77 -0.71
N LYS A 77 10.56 36.04 -0.65
CA LYS A 77 11.10 37.11 -1.52
C LYS A 77 12.54 37.48 -1.24
N ALA A 78 13.00 37.29 -0.01
CA ALA A 78 14.38 37.57 0.38
C ALA A 78 15.34 36.41 0.06
N ALA A 79 14.82 35.23 -0.29
CA ALA A 79 15.63 34.05 -0.63
C ALA A 79 16.44 34.27 -1.91
N THR A 80 17.72 33.90 -1.87
CA THR A 80 18.68 34.13 -2.96
C THR A 80 18.98 32.88 -3.78
N SER A 81 18.70 31.70 -3.22
CA SER A 81 18.95 30.41 -3.85
C SER A 81 17.72 29.50 -3.78
N ASP A 82 17.70 28.46 -4.61
CA ASP A 82 16.67 27.41 -4.52
C ASP A 82 16.77 26.63 -3.20
N ASP A 83 17.96 26.53 -2.60
CA ASP A 83 18.14 25.93 -1.28
C ASP A 83 17.49 26.76 -0.17
N ASP A 84 17.63 28.09 -0.23
CA ASP A 84 16.98 29.01 0.71
C ASP A 84 15.46 28.88 0.63
N LEU A 85 14.91 28.72 -0.59
CA LEU A 85 13.48 28.54 -0.80
C LEU A 85 12.97 27.24 -0.16
N VAL A 86 13.68 26.13 -0.38
CA VAL A 86 13.32 24.82 0.21
C VAL A 86 13.41 24.87 1.74
N ASP A 87 14.45 25.50 2.28
CA ASP A 87 14.62 25.69 3.72
C ASP A 87 13.47 26.47 4.34
N LEU A 88 13.06 27.58 3.74
CA LEU A 88 11.94 28.38 4.23
C LEU A 88 10.62 27.59 4.19
N VAL A 89 10.41 26.74 3.18
CA VAL A 89 9.24 25.86 3.12
C VAL A 89 9.27 24.82 4.24
N LEU A 90 10.44 24.24 4.56
CA LEU A 90 10.57 23.31 5.67
C LEU A 90 10.38 23.99 7.04
N ASP A 91 10.92 25.19 7.22
CA ASP A 91 10.66 26.00 8.42
C ASP A 91 9.16 26.24 8.57
N ARG A 92 8.47 26.54 7.46
CA ARG A 92 7.01 26.71 7.46
C ARG A 92 6.27 25.44 7.85
N TYR A 93 6.75 24.26 7.43
CA TYR A 93 6.18 22.98 7.85
C TYR A 93 6.35 22.74 9.35
N PHE A 94 7.51 23.10 9.91
CA PHE A 94 7.74 23.06 11.35
C PHE A 94 6.84 24.05 12.10
N GLU A 95 6.75 25.31 11.65
CA GLU A 95 5.89 26.35 12.23
C GLU A 95 4.41 25.91 12.28
N LEU A 96 3.93 25.25 11.23
CA LEU A 96 2.53 24.82 11.11
C LEU A 96 2.23 23.49 11.81
N ASN A 97 3.22 22.63 12.00
CA ASN A 97 3.04 21.28 12.53
C ASN A 97 4.17 20.87 13.49
N PRO A 98 4.44 21.63 14.56
CA PRO A 98 5.63 21.42 15.39
C PRO A 98 5.61 20.07 16.11
N LEU A 99 4.43 19.61 16.57
CA LEU A 99 4.28 18.29 17.20
C LEU A 99 4.53 17.12 16.23
N LEU A 100 3.99 17.19 15.01
CA LEU A 100 4.23 16.18 13.99
C LEU A 100 5.72 16.14 13.63
N PHE A 101 6.31 17.31 13.43
CA PHE A 101 7.72 17.43 13.07
C PHE A 101 8.62 16.89 14.17
N LYS A 102 8.39 17.28 15.44
CA LYS A 102 9.10 16.74 16.61
C LYS A 102 8.98 15.23 16.70
N ALA A 103 7.75 14.69 16.64
CA ALA A 103 7.53 13.26 16.75
C ALA A 103 8.25 12.46 15.65
N VAL A 104 8.17 12.91 14.39
CA VAL A 104 8.88 12.25 13.28
C VAL A 104 10.39 12.41 13.43
N TYR A 105 10.88 13.60 13.78
CA TYR A 105 12.30 13.85 13.98
C TYR A 105 12.90 12.94 15.06
N GLU A 106 12.27 12.88 16.24
CA GLU A 106 12.73 12.08 17.36
C GLU A 106 12.70 10.58 17.05
N LEU A 107 11.64 10.09 16.39
CA LEU A 107 11.59 8.71 15.90
C LEU A 107 12.77 8.40 14.99
N LEU A 108 12.98 9.20 13.95
CA LEU A 108 14.06 8.97 12.98
C LEU A 108 15.46 9.13 13.61
N GLY A 109 15.58 9.89 14.70
CA GLY A 109 16.81 10.04 15.48
C GLY A 109 17.15 8.81 16.34
N GLN A 110 16.15 8.00 16.72
CA GLN A 110 16.38 6.77 17.49
C GLN A 110 16.93 5.64 16.61
N ARG A 111 16.32 5.44 15.43
CA ARG A 111 16.74 4.43 14.45
C ARG A 111 16.08 4.66 13.09
N ALA A 112 16.44 3.83 12.12
CA ALA A 112 15.70 3.75 10.86
C ALA A 112 14.28 3.20 11.08
N HIS A 113 13.29 3.88 10.50
CA HIS A 113 11.88 3.50 10.58
C HIS A 113 11.23 3.41 9.21
N GLY A 114 10.46 2.36 8.97
CA GLY A 114 9.61 2.29 7.78
C GLY A 114 8.52 3.38 7.81
N LYS A 115 8.10 3.90 6.65
CA LYS A 115 6.98 4.87 6.56
C LYS A 115 5.71 4.38 7.26
N ASP A 116 5.40 3.08 7.13
CA ASP A 116 4.27 2.43 7.81
C ASP A 116 4.44 2.42 9.34
N GLU A 117 5.66 2.30 9.87
CA GLU A 117 5.93 2.30 11.30
C GLU A 117 5.71 3.70 11.89
N VAL A 118 6.21 4.72 11.19
CA VAL A 118 5.96 6.12 11.56
C VAL A 118 4.46 6.41 11.53
N SER A 119 3.75 5.98 10.49
CA SER A 119 2.29 6.12 10.39
C SER A 119 1.55 5.44 11.56
N LYS A 120 1.96 4.22 11.95
CA LYS A 120 1.40 3.51 13.11
C LYS A 120 1.66 4.24 14.42
N TYR A 121 2.87 4.78 14.61
CA TYR A 121 3.19 5.55 15.81
C TYR A 121 2.33 6.82 15.90
N LEU A 122 2.19 7.55 14.80
CA LEU A 122 1.35 8.76 14.73
C LEU A 122 -0.14 8.44 14.94
N GLY A 123 -0.59 7.23 14.60
CA GLY A 123 -1.95 6.76 14.90
C GLY A 123 -2.12 6.17 16.31
N SER A 124 -1.06 6.09 17.12
CA SER A 124 -1.10 5.50 18.46
C SER A 124 -1.42 6.55 19.54
N PHE A 125 -1.77 6.08 20.74
CA PHE A 125 -1.99 6.94 21.91
C PHE A 125 -0.73 7.70 22.38
N ALA A 126 0.47 7.30 21.91
CA ALA A 126 1.72 7.98 22.25
C ALA A 126 1.85 9.33 21.54
N TYR A 127 1.24 9.48 20.36
CA TYR A 127 1.19 10.74 19.65
C TYR A 127 -0.01 11.56 20.12
N ARG A 128 0.25 12.76 20.62
CA ARG A 128 -0.78 13.64 21.21
C ARG A 128 -1.36 14.67 20.23
N GLY A 129 -0.87 14.69 19.00
CA GLY A 129 -1.40 15.56 17.95
C GLY A 129 -2.54 14.92 17.16
N GLN A 130 -3.09 15.67 16.20
CA GLN A 130 -4.02 15.11 15.23
C GLN A 130 -3.23 14.29 14.19
N PRO A 131 -3.58 13.01 13.95
CA PRO A 131 -2.85 12.18 13.00
C PRO A 131 -3.13 12.62 11.56
N PRO A 132 -2.11 12.83 10.71
CA PRO A 132 -2.31 13.11 9.28
C PRO A 132 -2.89 11.89 8.56
N SER A 133 -3.64 12.13 7.48
CA SER A 133 -4.06 11.03 6.61
C SER A 133 -2.85 10.41 5.90
N ARG A 134 -2.98 9.16 5.44
CA ARG A 134 -1.88 8.46 4.76
C ARG A 134 -1.37 9.21 3.51
N PRO A 135 -2.22 9.74 2.62
CA PRO A 135 -1.75 10.58 1.51
C PRO A 135 -1.00 11.84 1.97
N ASP A 136 -1.52 12.55 2.97
CA ASP A 136 -0.86 13.76 3.48
C ASP A 136 0.51 13.43 4.08
N LEU A 137 0.62 12.31 4.81
CA LEU A 137 1.88 11.88 5.39
C LEU A 137 2.93 11.47 4.34
N GLU A 138 2.52 10.89 3.22
CA GLU A 138 3.43 10.60 2.10
C GLU A 138 3.99 11.87 1.46
N GLU A 139 3.14 12.89 1.26
CA GLU A 139 3.57 14.21 0.77
C GLU A 139 4.51 14.91 1.76
N TYR A 140 4.22 14.80 3.06
CA TYR A 140 5.08 15.30 4.11
C TYR A 140 6.47 14.64 4.07
N PHE A 141 6.54 13.30 3.99
CA PHE A 141 7.81 12.59 3.89
C PHE A 141 8.57 12.94 2.61
N ALA A 142 7.87 13.07 1.48
CA ALA A 142 8.49 13.48 0.23
C ALA A 142 9.12 14.88 0.36
N ALA A 143 8.46 15.82 1.04
CA ALA A 143 9.02 17.14 1.30
C ALA A 143 10.24 17.11 2.25
N LEU A 144 10.18 16.33 3.33
CA LEU A 144 11.32 16.18 4.25
C LEU A 144 12.55 15.58 3.55
N VAL A 145 12.33 14.61 2.65
CA VAL A 145 13.40 14.01 1.84
C VAL A 145 13.94 15.01 0.81
N ALA A 146 13.06 15.74 0.13
CA ALA A 146 13.45 16.77 -0.84
C ALA A 146 14.32 17.88 -0.26
N GLY A 147 14.01 18.27 0.99
CA GLY A 147 14.76 19.26 1.74
C GLY A 147 15.89 18.68 2.60
N GLY A 148 16.17 17.39 2.52
CA GLY A 148 17.33 16.75 3.17
C GLY A 148 17.24 16.63 4.69
N VAL A 149 16.08 16.88 5.29
CA VAL A 149 15.82 16.64 6.73
C VAL A 149 15.70 15.14 7.00
N ALA A 150 15.12 14.40 6.04
CA ALA A 150 15.11 12.95 6.03
C ALA A 150 15.87 12.44 4.79
N ARG A 151 16.27 11.17 4.81
CA ARG A 151 16.70 10.45 3.61
C ARG A 151 16.17 9.03 3.66
N VAL A 152 16.09 8.41 2.49
CA VAL A 152 15.64 7.02 2.35
C VAL A 152 16.86 6.10 2.43
N LEU A 153 16.83 5.13 3.34
CA LEU A 153 17.78 4.03 3.46
C LEU A 153 17.03 2.72 3.22
N GLY A 154 17.09 2.20 2.00
CA GLY A 154 16.25 1.09 1.55
C GLY A 154 14.77 1.49 1.48
N ILE A 155 13.94 0.96 2.37
CA ILE A 155 12.52 1.32 2.52
C ILE A 155 12.24 2.17 3.78
N ALA A 156 13.28 2.41 4.57
CA ALA A 156 13.18 3.14 5.82
C ALA A 156 13.57 4.61 5.62
N LEU A 157 13.02 5.46 6.46
CA LEU A 157 13.45 6.83 6.66
C LEU A 157 14.50 6.86 7.79
N VAL A 158 15.48 7.71 7.61
CA VAL A 158 16.46 8.11 8.64
C VAL A 158 16.64 9.62 8.57
N LEU A 159 17.22 10.22 9.61
CA LEU A 159 17.63 11.62 9.55
C LEU A 159 18.62 11.85 8.39
N GLY A 160 18.36 12.92 7.65
CA GLY A 160 19.17 13.37 6.53
C GLY A 160 20.25 14.36 6.95
N PRO A 161 21.13 14.77 6.02
CA PRO A 161 22.25 15.65 6.32
C PRO A 161 21.86 17.06 6.78
N ARG A 162 20.59 17.48 6.59
CA ARG A 162 20.08 18.79 7.02
C ARG A 162 19.20 18.71 8.26
N ALA A 163 19.09 17.54 8.89
CA ALA A 163 18.31 17.35 10.11
C ALA A 163 18.81 18.25 11.26
N ASP A 164 20.12 18.42 11.40
CA ASP A 164 20.73 19.15 12.53
C ASP A 164 20.29 20.61 12.63
N ARG A 165 19.84 21.21 11.52
CA ARG A 165 19.24 22.56 11.50
C ARG A 165 18.05 22.67 12.46
N PHE A 166 17.28 21.60 12.61
CA PHE A 166 16.06 21.58 13.42
C PHE A 166 16.29 21.04 14.84
N ALA A 167 17.49 20.56 15.16
CA ALA A 167 17.76 19.88 16.43
C ALA A 167 17.42 20.75 17.65
N ALA A 168 17.88 22.01 17.66
CA ALA A 168 17.60 22.95 18.74
C ALA A 168 16.10 23.29 18.85
N ALA A 169 15.47 23.64 17.72
CA ALA A 169 14.04 23.98 17.70
C ALA A 169 13.14 22.80 18.13
N VAL A 170 13.51 21.57 17.78
CA VAL A 170 12.82 20.36 18.22
C VAL A 170 13.04 20.10 19.71
N ALA A 171 14.26 20.29 20.22
CA ALA A 171 14.58 20.11 21.63
C ALA A 171 13.84 21.12 22.51
N ASP A 172 13.77 22.39 22.09
CA ASP A 172 13.16 23.49 22.84
C ASP A 172 11.62 23.46 22.83
N LEU A 173 10.99 22.64 21.98
CA LEU A 173 9.54 22.52 21.92
C LEU A 173 9.00 21.76 23.15
N ASP A 174 8.38 22.49 24.08
CA ASP A 174 7.58 21.93 25.17
C ASP A 174 6.21 21.47 24.63
N VAL A 175 5.99 20.16 24.65
CA VAL A 175 4.78 19.52 24.12
C VAL A 175 3.56 19.83 24.99
N ASP A 176 3.74 19.89 26.31
CA ASP A 176 2.63 20.07 27.25
C ASP A 176 2.15 21.54 27.21
N GLU A 177 3.08 22.49 27.16
CA GLU A 177 2.75 23.92 26.96
C GLU A 177 2.06 24.15 25.61
N PHE A 178 2.60 23.57 24.52
CA PHE A 178 2.02 23.75 23.19
C PHE A 178 0.57 23.24 23.09
N LEU A 179 0.28 22.10 23.72
CA LEU A 179 -1.07 21.52 23.74
C LEU A 179 -2.04 22.34 24.61
N ALA A 180 -1.55 22.98 25.68
CA ALA A 180 -2.37 23.82 26.55
C ALA A 180 -2.79 25.14 25.88
N GLU A 181 -1.97 25.67 24.97
CA GLU A 181 -2.23 26.93 24.27
C GLU A 181 -3.03 26.79 22.96
N ASP A 182 -3.45 25.58 22.59
CA ASP A 182 -3.95 25.33 21.23
C ASP A 182 -5.32 25.98 20.96
N LYS A 183 -5.28 27.15 20.32
CA LYS A 183 -6.45 27.85 19.77
C LYS A 183 -6.60 27.54 18.29
N PRO A 184 -7.80 27.18 17.80
CA PRO A 184 -8.03 26.93 16.38
C PRO A 184 -7.74 28.21 15.57
N ALA A 185 -6.96 28.11 14.49
CA ALA A 185 -6.80 29.22 13.55
C ALA A 185 -8.08 29.37 12.73
N ALA A 186 -8.39 30.62 12.39
CA ALA A 186 -9.47 30.92 11.45
C ALA A 186 -9.20 30.23 10.10
N GLU A 187 -10.23 29.58 9.56
CA GLU A 187 -10.15 29.02 8.21
C GLU A 187 -9.98 30.15 7.19
N PRO A 188 -9.12 29.98 6.17
CA PRO A 188 -8.97 30.98 5.13
C PRO A 188 -10.26 31.10 4.33
N VAL A 189 -10.79 32.32 4.24
CA VAL A 189 -11.96 32.60 3.42
C VAL A 189 -11.60 32.47 1.94
N ILE A 190 -12.25 31.52 1.27
CA ILE A 190 -12.14 31.32 -0.18
C ILE A 190 -13.25 32.12 -0.86
N PRO A 191 -12.93 33.10 -1.70
CA PRO A 191 -13.94 33.83 -2.44
C PRO A 191 -14.69 32.87 -3.38
N THR A 192 -15.99 32.68 -3.15
CA THR A 192 -16.90 32.01 -4.08
C THR A 192 -17.20 32.97 -5.24
N GLY A 193 -16.27 33.07 -6.20
CA GLY A 193 -16.54 33.74 -7.47
C GLY A 193 -17.41 32.82 -8.33
N THR A 194 -18.59 33.30 -8.71
CA THR A 194 -19.43 32.73 -9.78
C THR A 194 -18.56 32.35 -10.97
N GLU A 195 -18.55 31.06 -11.32
CA GLU A 195 -17.83 30.58 -12.49
C GLU A 195 -18.45 31.23 -13.74
N ASP A 196 -17.60 31.84 -14.58
CA ASP A 196 -18.00 32.50 -15.83
C ASP A 196 -18.75 31.51 -16.74
N GLU A 197 -20.07 31.64 -16.71
CA GLU A 197 -21.01 31.28 -17.76
C GLU A 197 -20.73 32.20 -18.96
N SER A 198 -20.13 31.67 -20.04
CA SER A 198 -20.04 32.36 -21.34
C SER A 198 -19.77 31.38 -22.48
N ALA A 199 -20.85 30.76 -22.96
CA ALA A 199 -21.11 30.54 -24.39
C ALA A 199 -22.63 30.36 -24.59
N PRO A 200 -23.29 31.06 -25.53
CA PRO A 200 -24.76 31.10 -25.60
C PRO A 200 -25.39 29.99 -26.44
N ALA A 201 -26.60 29.64 -25.99
CA ALA A 201 -27.77 29.10 -26.70
C ALA A 201 -27.77 27.63 -27.19
N ALA A 202 -28.63 26.81 -26.58
CA ALA A 202 -29.99 26.61 -27.11
C ALA A 202 -30.90 25.99 -26.03
N GLU A 203 -32.04 26.63 -25.82
CA GLU A 203 -33.11 26.27 -24.89
C GLU A 203 -34.14 25.40 -25.60
N ALA A 204 -34.50 24.25 -25.04
CA ALA A 204 -35.78 23.59 -25.27
C ALA A 204 -36.15 22.62 -24.13
N ALA A 205 -37.10 23.08 -23.31
CA ALA A 205 -38.19 22.36 -22.63
C ALA A 205 -37.92 21.10 -21.77
N ALA A 206 -38.22 21.23 -20.48
CA ALA A 206 -38.49 20.17 -19.50
C ALA A 206 -39.96 19.66 -19.60
N PRO A 207 -40.49 18.80 -18.69
CA PRO A 207 -39.88 17.86 -17.74
C PRO A 207 -40.48 16.43 -17.85
N ASP A 208 -39.87 15.42 -17.22
CA ASP A 208 -40.59 14.19 -16.85
C ASP A 208 -40.11 13.71 -15.45
N PRO A 209 -41.00 13.08 -14.65
CA PRO A 209 -40.84 12.93 -13.21
C PRO A 209 -39.95 11.73 -12.88
N SER A 210 -39.03 11.95 -11.95
CA SER A 210 -38.26 10.88 -11.32
C SER A 210 -39.19 9.92 -10.56
N PRO A 211 -39.10 8.59 -10.75
CA PRO A 211 -39.50 7.65 -9.74
C PRO A 211 -38.36 7.49 -8.72
N THR A 212 -38.74 7.67 -7.47
CA THR A 212 -37.94 7.51 -6.25
C THR A 212 -37.32 6.11 -6.18
N ALA A 213 -36.00 6.02 -6.20
CA ALA A 213 -35.28 4.80 -5.83
C ALA A 213 -35.31 4.63 -4.30
N PRO A 214 -35.52 3.40 -3.77
CA PRO A 214 -35.56 3.17 -2.33
C PRO A 214 -34.14 3.23 -1.72
N PRO A 215 -34.02 3.63 -0.44
CA PRO A 215 -32.73 3.80 0.21
C PRO A 215 -32.03 2.47 0.45
N SER A 216 -30.76 2.43 0.07
CA SER A 216 -29.78 1.41 0.41
C SER A 216 -29.75 1.15 1.91
N ALA A 217 -29.84 -0.12 2.31
CA ALA A 217 -29.67 -0.55 3.70
C ALA A 217 -28.26 -0.18 4.22
N PRO A 218 -28.11 0.14 5.51
CA PRO A 218 -26.83 0.55 6.07
C PRO A 218 -25.90 -0.65 6.14
N GLY A 219 -24.84 -0.63 5.32
CA GLY A 219 -23.72 -1.55 5.42
C GLY A 219 -23.05 -1.38 6.77
N GLY A 220 -23.26 -2.32 7.68
CA GLY A 220 -22.55 -2.39 8.95
C GLY A 220 -21.05 -2.38 8.70
N ALA A 221 -20.34 -1.55 9.47
CA ALA A 221 -18.89 -1.54 9.51
C ALA A 221 -18.39 -2.96 9.85
N ARG A 222 -17.95 -3.70 8.83
CA ARG A 222 -17.19 -4.94 9.00
C ARG A 222 -15.91 -4.57 9.75
N GLU A 223 -15.71 -5.12 10.94
CA GLU A 223 -14.42 -5.10 11.62
C GLU A 223 -13.32 -5.46 10.62
N ALA A 224 -12.34 -4.55 10.46
CA ALA A 224 -11.27 -4.71 9.50
C ALA A 224 -10.38 -5.89 9.94
N SER A 225 -10.62 -7.08 9.35
CA SER A 225 -9.77 -8.26 9.54
C SER A 225 -8.32 -7.89 9.22
N PRO A 226 -7.33 -8.27 10.06
CA PRO A 226 -5.91 -8.00 9.81
C PRO A 226 -5.34 -8.81 8.65
N LEU A 227 -6.13 -9.72 8.08
CA LEU A 227 -5.74 -10.57 6.95
C LEU A 227 -6.07 -9.91 5.60
N PRO A 228 -5.23 -10.12 4.58
CA PRO A 228 -5.55 -9.78 3.19
C PRO A 228 -6.90 -10.37 2.77
N PRO A 229 -7.65 -9.73 1.83
CA PRO A 229 -8.98 -10.17 1.41
C PRO A 229 -9.09 -11.68 1.12
N TYR A 230 -8.13 -12.23 0.36
CA TYR A 230 -8.11 -13.65 -0.03
C TYR A 230 -7.90 -14.61 1.15
N LEU A 231 -7.38 -14.15 2.29
CA LEU A 231 -7.17 -14.94 3.51
C LEU A 231 -8.21 -14.68 4.60
N ARG A 232 -9.17 -13.79 4.39
CA ARG A 232 -10.19 -13.48 5.42
C ARG A 232 -11.01 -14.70 5.83
N HIS A 233 -11.15 -15.68 4.93
CA HIS A 233 -11.79 -16.96 5.22
C HIS A 233 -11.07 -17.76 6.31
N LEU A 234 -9.80 -17.46 6.61
CA LEU A 234 -9.06 -18.06 7.71
C LEU A 234 -9.46 -17.52 9.09
N ALA A 235 -10.12 -16.35 9.15
CA ALA A 235 -10.50 -15.71 10.40
C ALA A 235 -11.84 -16.21 10.96
N THR A 236 -12.63 -16.97 10.20
CA THR A 236 -13.99 -17.38 10.59
C THR A 236 -14.04 -18.49 11.63
N SER A 237 -12.92 -19.16 11.91
CA SER A 237 -12.77 -20.09 13.04
C SER A 237 -11.30 -20.25 13.41
N PRO A 238 -10.85 -19.83 14.61
CA PRO A 238 -9.46 -19.99 15.01
C PRO A 238 -9.15 -21.49 15.18
N PRO A 239 -8.14 -22.04 14.50
CA PRO A 239 -7.81 -23.45 14.63
C PRO A 239 -7.25 -23.75 16.02
N THR A 240 -7.25 -25.03 16.39
CA THR A 240 -6.64 -25.49 17.64
C THR A 240 -5.20 -25.01 17.75
N SER A 241 -4.84 -24.44 18.90
CA SER A 241 -3.51 -23.85 19.07
C SER A 241 -2.40 -24.89 18.84
N PRO A 242 -1.31 -24.54 18.14
CA PRO A 242 -0.13 -25.39 18.02
C PRO A 242 0.68 -25.48 19.32
N ARG A 243 0.36 -24.66 20.33
CA ARG A 243 1.07 -24.61 21.62
C ARG A 243 0.53 -25.65 22.61
N GLY A 244 1.34 -25.99 23.61
CA GLY A 244 1.05 -26.96 24.65
C GLY A 244 1.10 -28.42 24.18
N ARG A 245 1.63 -28.66 22.98
CA ARG A 245 1.64 -29.98 22.32
C ARG A 245 2.96 -30.72 22.52
N ASP A 246 4.04 -29.96 22.50
CA ASP A 246 5.41 -30.48 22.57
C ASP A 246 6.16 -29.86 23.74
N ARG A 247 7.29 -30.46 24.10
CA ARG A 247 8.24 -29.82 25.01
C ARG A 247 8.85 -28.59 24.33
N ALA A 248 8.89 -27.47 25.06
CA ALA A 248 9.52 -26.26 24.58
C ALA A 248 10.98 -26.48 24.18
N VAL A 249 11.34 -26.02 22.97
CA VAL A 249 12.73 -26.06 22.51
C VAL A 249 13.57 -25.20 23.47
N PRO A 250 14.63 -25.76 24.10
CA PRO A 250 15.48 -25.01 25.04
C PRO A 250 16.23 -23.87 24.34
N VAL A 251 16.24 -22.69 24.93
CA VAL A 251 16.94 -21.50 24.38
C VAL A 251 18.42 -21.78 24.13
N SER A 252 19.04 -22.65 24.94
CA SER A 252 20.43 -23.08 24.75
C SER A 252 20.72 -23.73 23.40
N ARG A 253 19.72 -24.29 22.70
CA ARG A 253 19.90 -24.92 21.38
C ARG A 253 20.06 -23.91 20.23
N PHE A 254 19.70 -22.65 20.47
CA PHE A 254 19.82 -21.56 19.50
C PHE A 254 20.48 -20.32 20.14
N ALA A 255 21.07 -20.52 21.34
CA ALA A 255 21.90 -19.53 22.01
C ALA A 255 23.15 -19.26 21.15
N SER A 256 23.52 -17.99 21.01
CA SER A 256 24.37 -17.36 19.96
C SER A 256 23.61 -16.72 18.79
N GLY A 257 22.28 -16.69 18.83
CA GLY A 257 21.47 -15.92 17.87
C GLY A 257 21.33 -16.60 16.49
N SER A 258 21.66 -17.89 16.39
CA SER A 258 21.59 -18.65 15.15
C SER A 258 20.50 -19.72 15.22
N PHE A 259 19.65 -19.76 14.19
CA PHE A 259 18.70 -20.85 13.97
C PHE A 259 19.39 -21.95 13.17
N ALA A 260 20.08 -22.84 13.88
CA ALA A 260 20.79 -23.95 13.26
C ALA A 260 19.83 -24.84 12.42
N PRO A 261 20.33 -25.52 11.37
CA PRO A 261 19.49 -26.33 10.48
C PRO A 261 18.63 -27.38 11.20
N ASP A 262 19.16 -28.02 12.25
CA ASP A 262 18.42 -29.01 13.04
C ASP A 262 17.21 -28.41 13.79
N VAL A 263 17.33 -27.16 14.25
CA VAL A 263 16.26 -26.41 14.91
C VAL A 263 15.17 -26.04 13.91
N LEU A 264 15.55 -25.61 12.70
CA LEU A 264 14.61 -25.33 11.61
C LEU A 264 13.90 -26.59 11.15
N ASP A 265 14.61 -27.70 11.00
CA ASP A 265 14.02 -28.97 10.56
C ASP A 265 13.07 -29.55 11.63
N GLU A 266 13.39 -29.39 12.92
CA GLU A 266 12.44 -29.68 14.01
C GLU A 266 11.21 -28.78 13.97
N THR A 267 11.38 -27.48 13.71
CA THR A 267 10.28 -26.51 13.60
C THR A 267 9.35 -26.87 12.44
N THR A 268 9.92 -27.19 11.27
CA THR A 268 9.17 -27.66 10.09
C THR A 268 8.35 -28.90 10.43
N ARG A 269 8.95 -29.90 11.09
CA ARG A 269 8.23 -31.13 11.48
C ARG A 269 7.06 -30.85 12.42
N ARG A 270 7.24 -29.97 13.42
CA ARG A 270 6.17 -29.61 14.37
C ARG A 270 5.03 -28.85 13.68
N ILE A 271 5.35 -27.89 12.80
CA ILE A 271 4.34 -27.16 12.02
C ILE A 271 3.59 -28.12 11.08
N GLY A 272 4.31 -28.99 10.37
CA GLY A 272 3.70 -29.98 9.47
C GLY A 272 2.80 -30.97 10.21
N ALA A 273 3.22 -31.48 11.36
CA ALA A 273 2.41 -32.36 12.20
C ALA A 273 1.12 -31.65 12.69
N TRP A 274 1.26 -30.42 13.18
CA TRP A 274 0.12 -29.58 13.57
C TRP A 274 -0.84 -29.34 12.39
N ALA A 275 -0.30 -29.03 11.20
CA ALA A 275 -1.09 -28.77 10.01
C ALA A 275 -1.89 -30.01 9.57
N ALA A 276 -1.32 -31.21 9.69
CA ALA A 276 -1.99 -32.46 9.34
C ALA A 276 -3.23 -32.74 10.22
N GLU A 277 -3.25 -32.22 11.45
CA GLU A 277 -4.39 -32.35 12.36
C GLU A 277 -5.53 -31.37 12.10
N LEU A 278 -5.30 -30.30 11.32
CA LEU A 278 -6.32 -29.30 11.02
C LEU A 278 -7.44 -29.83 10.11
N GLY A 279 -7.26 -31.02 9.51
CA GLY A 279 -8.19 -31.59 8.54
C GLY A 279 -8.20 -30.83 7.22
N ASP A 280 -9.32 -30.86 6.50
CA ASP A 280 -9.47 -30.17 5.22
C ASP A 280 -9.32 -28.66 5.42
N LEU A 281 -8.17 -28.14 5.00
CA LEU A 281 -7.97 -26.71 4.76
C LEU A 281 -9.01 -26.28 3.72
N ALA A 282 -9.54 -25.05 3.85
CA ALA A 282 -10.49 -24.54 2.88
C ALA A 282 -9.85 -24.64 1.50
N ALA A 283 -10.55 -25.22 0.53
CA ALA A 283 -9.95 -25.49 -0.77
C ALA A 283 -9.45 -24.17 -1.37
N PRO A 284 -8.14 -24.02 -1.65
CA PRO A 284 -7.65 -22.82 -2.31
C PRO A 284 -8.35 -22.67 -3.65
N TYR A 285 -8.39 -21.44 -4.20
CA TYR A 285 -8.89 -21.24 -5.56
C TYR A 285 -8.18 -22.20 -6.52
N GLN A 286 -8.98 -22.93 -7.30
CA GLN A 286 -8.58 -23.89 -8.31
C GLN A 286 -8.82 -23.32 -9.71
N PRO A 287 -8.12 -23.83 -10.74
CA PRO A 287 -8.38 -23.46 -12.12
C PRO A 287 -9.85 -23.58 -12.54
N SER A 288 -10.53 -24.65 -12.12
CA SER A 288 -11.93 -24.91 -12.45
C SER A 288 -12.91 -23.89 -11.86
N ASP A 289 -12.55 -23.17 -10.79
CA ASP A 289 -13.39 -22.10 -10.24
C ASP A 289 -13.61 -20.95 -11.25
N PHE A 290 -12.66 -20.78 -12.16
CA PHE A 290 -12.64 -19.74 -13.20
C PHE A 290 -12.88 -20.31 -14.60
N GLY A 291 -13.33 -21.56 -14.71
CA GLY A 291 -13.58 -22.21 -15.99
C GLY A 291 -12.32 -22.64 -16.74
N PHE A 292 -11.16 -22.70 -16.08
CA PHE A 292 -9.94 -23.22 -16.70
C PHE A 292 -9.93 -24.75 -16.58
N ASP A 293 -10.08 -25.41 -17.72
CA ASP A 293 -10.05 -26.87 -17.82
C ASP A 293 -8.70 -27.31 -18.43
N PRO A 294 -7.88 -28.10 -17.71
CA PRO A 294 -6.64 -28.68 -18.24
C PRO A 294 -6.84 -29.57 -19.47
N GLU A 295 -8.03 -30.18 -19.63
CA GLU A 295 -8.34 -31.13 -20.70
C GLU A 295 -9.08 -30.49 -21.89
N ALA A 296 -9.81 -29.40 -21.67
CA ALA A 296 -10.65 -28.74 -22.68
C ALA A 296 -10.08 -27.41 -23.19
N TRP A 297 -8.76 -27.22 -23.07
CA TRP A 297 -8.15 -25.93 -23.33
C TRP A 297 -8.03 -25.64 -24.85
N VAL A 298 -8.89 -24.74 -25.36
CA VAL A 298 -9.02 -24.38 -26.80
C VAL A 298 -8.53 -22.94 -27.09
N GLU A 299 -8.19 -22.18 -26.05
CA GLU A 299 -7.77 -20.77 -26.15
C GLU A 299 -6.27 -20.63 -26.46
N GLY A 300 -5.87 -19.47 -26.99
CA GLY A 300 -4.44 -19.14 -27.14
C GLY A 300 -3.75 -19.03 -25.77
N ALA A 301 -2.47 -19.43 -25.67
CA ALA A 301 -1.76 -19.45 -24.39
C ALA A 301 -1.66 -18.05 -23.72
N ASP A 302 -1.54 -16.98 -24.52
CA ASP A 302 -1.58 -15.60 -24.02
C ASP A 302 -2.98 -15.17 -23.54
N GLU A 303 -4.04 -15.70 -24.14
CA GLU A 303 -5.41 -15.43 -23.72
C GLU A 303 -5.70 -16.05 -22.35
N LEU A 304 -5.29 -17.30 -22.11
CA LEU A 304 -5.39 -17.88 -20.76
C LEU A 304 -4.59 -17.07 -19.75
N LEU A 305 -3.35 -16.70 -20.09
CA LEU A 305 -2.50 -15.94 -19.18
C LEU A 305 -3.20 -14.63 -18.78
N TYR A 306 -3.80 -13.94 -19.74
CA TYR A 306 -4.65 -12.79 -19.49
C TYR A 306 -5.84 -13.14 -18.56
N ARG A 307 -6.60 -14.20 -18.85
CA ARG A 307 -7.75 -14.61 -18.03
C ARG A 307 -7.33 -14.97 -16.59
N ILE A 308 -6.19 -15.61 -16.40
CA ILE A 308 -5.58 -15.90 -15.10
C ILE A 308 -5.16 -14.59 -14.40
N ALA A 309 -4.58 -13.64 -15.12
CA ALA A 309 -4.20 -12.33 -14.57
C ALA A 309 -5.45 -11.55 -14.09
N VAL A 310 -6.57 -11.62 -14.83
CA VAL A 310 -7.85 -11.05 -14.38
C VAL A 310 -8.32 -11.75 -13.09
N ALA A 311 -8.33 -13.09 -13.07
CA ALA A 311 -8.71 -13.84 -11.87
C ALA A 311 -7.85 -13.44 -10.66
N ALA A 312 -6.53 -13.32 -10.83
CA ALA A 312 -5.61 -12.85 -9.80
C ALA A 312 -5.96 -11.42 -9.32
N ALA A 313 -6.24 -10.49 -10.25
CA ALA A 313 -6.63 -9.14 -9.89
C ALA A 313 -7.91 -9.13 -9.03
N LEU A 314 -8.91 -9.93 -9.38
CA LEU A 314 -10.16 -10.03 -8.61
C LEU A 314 -9.93 -10.66 -7.23
N VAL A 315 -9.25 -11.81 -7.17
CA VAL A 315 -8.97 -12.54 -5.92
C VAL A 315 -8.26 -11.65 -4.89
N PHE A 316 -7.28 -10.86 -5.33
CA PHE A 316 -6.44 -10.09 -4.41
C PHE A 316 -6.95 -8.66 -4.18
N ARG A 317 -7.74 -8.07 -5.10
CA ARG A 317 -8.06 -6.63 -5.07
C ARG A 317 -9.55 -6.27 -5.16
N LEU A 318 -10.46 -7.19 -5.44
CA LEU A 318 -11.91 -6.87 -5.52
C LEU A 318 -12.51 -6.53 -4.14
N ASP A 319 -11.86 -6.97 -3.06
CA ASP A 319 -12.34 -6.80 -1.67
C ASP A 319 -13.70 -7.51 -1.41
N ALA A 320 -13.90 -8.65 -2.07
CA ALA A 320 -15.07 -9.52 -1.91
C ALA A 320 -14.67 -10.84 -1.25
N ASP A 321 -15.67 -11.59 -0.76
CA ASP A 321 -15.48 -12.99 -0.38
C ASP A 321 -15.34 -13.90 -1.61
N ARG A 322 -15.07 -15.19 -1.39
CA ARG A 322 -14.89 -16.16 -2.47
C ARG A 322 -16.04 -16.15 -3.46
N ASP A 323 -17.26 -16.24 -2.96
CA ASP A 323 -18.44 -16.27 -3.83
C ASP A 323 -18.61 -14.96 -4.60
N GLY A 324 -18.31 -13.81 -3.99
CA GLY A 324 -18.31 -12.52 -4.66
C GLY A 324 -17.28 -12.42 -5.78
N VAL A 325 -16.05 -12.93 -5.55
CA VAL A 325 -15.01 -12.99 -6.59
C VAL A 325 -15.45 -13.88 -7.75
N LEU A 326 -15.96 -15.08 -7.47
CA LEU A 326 -16.41 -16.01 -8.51
C LEU A 326 -17.61 -15.48 -9.30
N ARG A 327 -18.57 -14.83 -8.61
CA ARG A 327 -19.69 -14.16 -9.28
C ARG A 327 -19.22 -13.04 -10.20
N ALA A 328 -18.28 -12.20 -9.74
CA ALA A 328 -17.75 -11.11 -10.54
C ALA A 328 -17.00 -11.62 -11.78
N TYR A 329 -16.17 -12.66 -11.63
CA TYR A 329 -15.47 -13.28 -12.76
C TYR A 329 -16.45 -13.85 -13.79
N ARG A 330 -17.44 -14.64 -13.34
CA ARG A 330 -18.48 -15.21 -14.22
C ARG A 330 -19.31 -14.14 -14.90
N ALA A 331 -19.61 -13.04 -14.22
CA ALA A 331 -20.35 -11.93 -14.82
C ALA A 331 -19.55 -11.28 -15.98
N LEU A 332 -18.24 -11.11 -15.83
CA LEU A 332 -17.36 -10.62 -16.90
C LEU A 332 -17.31 -11.60 -18.08
N GLU A 333 -17.20 -12.90 -17.79
CA GLU A 333 -17.17 -13.96 -18.82
C GLU A 333 -18.50 -14.06 -19.59
N GLN A 334 -19.63 -14.15 -18.88
CA GLN A 334 -20.97 -14.27 -19.48
C GLN A 334 -21.38 -13.04 -20.28
N ALA A 335 -20.86 -11.87 -19.91
CA ALA A 335 -21.04 -10.62 -20.64
C ALA A 335 -20.09 -10.46 -21.84
N ALA A 336 -19.25 -11.46 -22.15
CA ALA A 336 -18.20 -11.40 -23.17
C ALA A 336 -17.13 -10.31 -22.96
N ILE A 337 -17.12 -9.65 -21.79
CA ILE A 337 -16.20 -8.55 -21.45
C ILE A 337 -14.75 -9.02 -21.50
N LEU A 338 -14.48 -10.25 -21.06
CA LEU A 338 -13.11 -10.76 -21.04
C LEU A 338 -12.53 -10.85 -22.46
N GLY A 339 -13.30 -11.39 -23.41
CA GLY A 339 -12.92 -11.48 -24.82
C GLY A 339 -12.81 -10.10 -25.47
N ASP A 340 -13.76 -9.20 -25.18
CA ASP A 340 -13.72 -7.82 -25.69
C ASP A 340 -12.44 -7.11 -25.26
N LEU A 341 -12.14 -7.12 -23.96
CA LEU A 341 -10.94 -6.48 -23.42
C LEU A 341 -9.65 -7.10 -23.96
N TYR A 342 -9.62 -8.41 -24.21
CA TYR A 342 -8.47 -9.09 -24.81
C TYR A 342 -8.21 -8.62 -26.24
N HIS A 343 -9.27 -8.44 -27.03
CA HIS A 343 -9.18 -7.93 -28.41
C HIS A 343 -9.14 -6.40 -28.51
N GLY A 344 -9.16 -5.69 -27.37
CA GLY A 344 -9.13 -4.23 -27.32
C GLY A 344 -10.45 -3.57 -27.73
N THR A 345 -11.56 -4.29 -27.69
CA THR A 345 -12.92 -3.79 -27.89
C THR A 345 -13.60 -3.50 -26.55
N VAL A 346 -14.71 -2.74 -26.62
CA VAL A 346 -15.55 -2.43 -25.46
C VAL A 346 -17.01 -2.59 -25.93
N PRO A 347 -17.89 -3.24 -25.16
CA PRO A 347 -19.28 -3.35 -25.55
C PRO A 347 -19.99 -2.00 -25.53
N ASP A 348 -20.91 -1.80 -26.48
CA ASP A 348 -21.68 -0.56 -26.62
C ASP A 348 -22.58 -0.28 -25.40
N VAL A 349 -23.03 -1.34 -24.72
CA VAL A 349 -23.86 -1.25 -23.52
C VAL A 349 -23.28 -2.15 -22.44
N MET A 350 -22.92 -1.56 -21.30
CA MET A 350 -22.43 -2.31 -20.14
C MET A 350 -23.57 -3.05 -19.43
N PRO A 351 -23.49 -4.38 -19.27
CA PRO A 351 -24.53 -5.12 -18.55
C PRO A 351 -24.56 -4.74 -17.06
N ALA A 352 -25.76 -4.54 -16.51
CA ALA A 352 -25.95 -4.15 -15.12
C ALA A 352 -25.40 -5.16 -14.08
N ALA A 353 -25.17 -6.40 -14.50
CA ALA A 353 -24.58 -7.45 -13.66
C ALA A 353 -23.05 -7.32 -13.50
N VAL A 354 -22.38 -6.51 -14.33
CA VAL A 354 -20.93 -6.33 -14.27
C VAL A 354 -20.58 -5.28 -13.22
N ASP A 355 -19.87 -5.72 -12.19
CA ASP A 355 -19.34 -4.83 -11.16
C ASP A 355 -18.27 -3.88 -11.75
N ALA A 356 -18.42 -2.57 -11.50
CA ALA A 356 -17.53 -1.55 -12.07
C ALA A 356 -16.08 -1.69 -11.60
N ARG A 357 -15.84 -2.15 -10.37
CA ARG A 357 -14.49 -2.39 -9.85
C ARG A 357 -13.89 -3.63 -10.47
N ALA A 358 -14.68 -4.69 -10.66
CA ALA A 358 -14.26 -5.89 -11.38
C ALA A 358 -13.88 -5.57 -12.83
N LEU A 359 -14.68 -4.76 -13.54
CA LEU A 359 -14.37 -4.27 -14.87
C LEU A 359 -13.05 -3.49 -14.88
N MET A 360 -12.88 -2.51 -13.99
CA MET A 360 -11.64 -1.73 -13.89
C MET A 360 -10.41 -2.63 -13.68
N LEU A 361 -10.50 -3.62 -12.79
CA LEU A 361 -9.41 -4.57 -12.54
C LEU A 361 -9.12 -5.43 -13.77
N ALA A 362 -10.16 -5.90 -14.47
CA ALA A 362 -10.01 -6.66 -15.70
C ALA A 362 -9.36 -5.82 -16.81
N SER A 363 -9.76 -4.56 -17.00
CA SER A 363 -9.16 -3.65 -17.97
C SER A 363 -7.69 -3.33 -17.66
N LEU A 364 -7.34 -3.18 -16.39
CA LEU A 364 -5.94 -2.99 -15.98
C LEU A 364 -5.09 -4.24 -16.27
N ALA A 365 -5.61 -5.44 -16.02
CA ALA A 365 -4.94 -6.69 -16.36
C ALA A 365 -4.79 -6.84 -17.89
N ALA A 366 -5.85 -6.59 -18.66
CA ALA A 366 -5.84 -6.62 -20.12
C ALA A 366 -4.75 -5.71 -20.70
N ARG A 367 -4.70 -4.45 -20.23
CA ARG A 367 -3.68 -3.50 -20.66
C ARG A 367 -2.26 -4.00 -20.38
N ARG A 368 -2.01 -4.61 -19.22
CA ARG A 368 -0.68 -5.12 -18.87
C ARG A 368 -0.28 -6.32 -19.72
N CYS A 369 -1.20 -7.23 -19.99
CA CYS A 369 -0.95 -8.35 -20.90
C CYS A 369 -0.71 -7.86 -22.34
N ALA A 370 -1.45 -6.84 -22.81
CA ALA A 370 -1.23 -6.25 -24.13
C ALA A 370 0.13 -5.54 -24.28
N GLU A 371 0.69 -4.99 -23.19
CA GLU A 371 2.04 -4.40 -23.17
C GLU A 371 3.17 -5.46 -23.23
N ALA A 372 2.85 -6.75 -23.07
CA ALA A 372 3.79 -7.87 -23.09
C ALA A 372 3.31 -9.00 -24.02
N PRO A 373 3.29 -8.78 -25.35
CA PRO A 373 2.92 -9.82 -26.30
C PRO A 373 3.90 -11.01 -26.24
N GLU A 374 3.42 -12.21 -26.62
CA GLU A 374 4.20 -13.45 -26.64
C GLU A 374 4.73 -13.88 -25.26
N LEU A 375 4.13 -13.38 -24.18
CA LEU A 375 4.53 -13.71 -22.82
C LEU A 375 4.45 -15.22 -22.57
N ALA A 376 3.41 -15.89 -23.07
CA ALA A 376 3.31 -17.34 -22.96
C ALA A 376 4.51 -18.06 -23.59
N SER A 377 4.91 -17.69 -24.81
CA SER A 377 6.08 -18.28 -25.48
C SER A 377 7.38 -17.98 -24.71
N ASN A 378 7.52 -16.77 -24.18
CA ASN A 378 8.67 -16.40 -23.36
C ASN A 378 8.75 -17.23 -22.07
N LEU A 379 7.61 -17.61 -21.48
CA LEU A 379 7.57 -18.46 -20.29
C LEU A 379 7.93 -19.91 -20.60
N GLU A 380 7.50 -20.44 -21.75
CA GLU A 380 7.84 -21.80 -22.21
C GLU A 380 9.35 -21.99 -22.43
N GLN A 381 10.07 -20.92 -22.76
CA GLN A 381 11.52 -20.96 -22.98
C GLN A 381 12.34 -21.03 -21.69
N GLN A 382 11.72 -20.78 -20.53
CA GLN A 382 12.42 -20.79 -19.25
C GLN A 382 12.71 -22.21 -18.79
N ARG A 383 13.73 -22.38 -17.95
CA ARG A 383 14.15 -23.71 -17.47
C ARG A 383 13.71 -23.97 -16.03
N THR A 384 13.44 -22.91 -15.28
CA THR A 384 13.08 -22.98 -13.87
C THR A 384 11.89 -22.09 -13.58
N ALA A 385 11.15 -22.42 -12.52
CA ALA A 385 10.03 -21.63 -12.07
C ALA A 385 10.46 -20.23 -11.58
N ALA A 386 11.69 -20.09 -11.05
CA ALA A 386 12.25 -18.79 -10.66
C ALA A 386 12.54 -17.88 -11.86
N GLU A 387 13.04 -18.44 -12.97
CA GLU A 387 13.21 -17.71 -14.23
C GLU A 387 11.85 -17.30 -14.81
N ALA A 388 10.88 -18.23 -14.85
CA ALA A 388 9.52 -17.93 -15.27
C ALA A 388 8.86 -16.83 -14.43
N TRP A 389 9.06 -16.86 -13.12
CA TRP A 389 8.60 -15.79 -12.22
C TRP A 389 9.25 -14.44 -12.57
N THR A 390 10.55 -14.43 -12.88
CA THR A 390 11.27 -13.20 -13.26
C THR A 390 10.74 -12.63 -14.58
N THR A 391 10.44 -13.49 -15.55
CA THR A 391 9.80 -13.11 -16.81
C THR A 391 8.39 -12.55 -16.58
N LEU A 392 7.58 -13.20 -15.72
CA LEU A 392 6.27 -12.69 -15.31
C LEU A 392 6.37 -11.32 -14.62
N GLU A 393 7.36 -11.12 -13.75
CA GLU A 393 7.55 -9.86 -13.05
C GLU A 393 7.97 -8.72 -13.99
N ALA A 394 8.88 -8.99 -14.92
CA ALA A 394 9.29 -7.98 -15.90
C ALA A 394 8.11 -7.51 -16.77
N ALA A 395 7.22 -8.45 -17.12
CA ALA A 395 6.04 -8.18 -17.94
C ALA A 395 4.87 -7.54 -17.16
N LEU A 396 4.51 -8.12 -16.01
CA LEU A 396 3.26 -7.82 -15.30
C LEU A 396 3.47 -7.13 -13.94
N GLY A 397 4.70 -7.08 -13.44
CA GLY A 397 5.05 -6.62 -12.08
C GLY A 397 4.85 -5.12 -11.82
N ARG A 398 4.71 -4.31 -12.87
CA ARG A 398 4.63 -2.85 -12.77
C ARG A 398 3.26 -2.38 -12.24
N GLY A 399 3.16 -2.29 -10.91
CA GLY A 399 2.09 -1.59 -10.18
C GLY A 399 0.80 -2.38 -9.94
N LEU A 400 0.54 -3.43 -10.74
CA LEU A 400 -0.68 -4.23 -10.61
C LEU A 400 -0.46 -5.59 -9.93
N PHE A 401 0.63 -6.29 -10.24
CA PHE A 401 0.89 -7.62 -9.69
C PHE A 401 2.23 -7.65 -8.98
N ARG A 402 2.30 -8.28 -7.81
CA ARG A 402 3.57 -8.53 -7.11
C ARG A 402 3.54 -9.85 -6.38
N ILE A 403 2.65 -9.99 -5.40
CA ILE A 403 2.42 -11.28 -4.72
C ILE A 403 1.54 -12.18 -5.59
N GLU A 404 0.64 -11.56 -6.33
CA GLU A 404 -0.26 -12.19 -7.30
C GLU A 404 0.49 -13.02 -8.35
N LEU A 405 1.74 -12.66 -8.69
CA LEU A 405 2.56 -13.40 -9.66
C LEU A 405 2.88 -14.82 -9.20
N PHE A 406 3.08 -15.05 -7.89
CA PHE A 406 3.26 -16.39 -7.32
C PHE A 406 1.99 -17.23 -7.50
N TRP A 407 0.83 -16.60 -7.37
CA TRP A 407 -0.47 -17.24 -7.58
C TRP A 407 -0.72 -17.55 -9.07
N ILE A 408 -0.41 -16.61 -9.96
CA ILE A 408 -0.48 -16.81 -11.42
C ILE A 408 0.40 -18.00 -11.84
N LEU A 409 1.64 -18.05 -11.35
CA LEU A 409 2.57 -19.13 -11.62
C LEU A 409 2.03 -20.49 -11.13
N ARG A 410 1.38 -20.52 -9.95
CA ARG A 410 0.71 -21.71 -9.43
C ARG A 410 -0.44 -22.15 -10.34
N MET A 411 -1.30 -21.23 -10.75
CA MET A 411 -2.46 -21.54 -11.62
C MET A 411 -2.02 -22.07 -12.98
N LEU A 412 -1.00 -21.45 -13.59
CA LEU A 412 -0.41 -21.92 -14.85
C LEU A 412 0.16 -23.34 -14.71
N GLY A 413 0.77 -23.66 -13.56
CA GLY A 413 1.21 -25.02 -13.25
C GLY A 413 0.07 -26.02 -13.07
N GLN A 414 -1.00 -25.62 -12.37
CA GLN A 414 -2.17 -26.48 -12.15
C GLN A 414 -2.95 -26.77 -13.43
N VAL A 415 -3.02 -25.81 -14.37
CA VAL A 415 -3.58 -26.02 -15.72
C VAL A 415 -2.64 -26.85 -16.60
N GLY A 416 -1.37 -26.97 -16.21
CA GLY A 416 -0.38 -27.78 -16.92
C GLY A 416 0.36 -27.05 -18.04
N VAL A 417 0.23 -25.71 -18.09
CA VAL A 417 0.95 -24.80 -19.01
C VAL A 417 2.44 -24.80 -18.71
N LEU A 418 2.77 -24.69 -17.41
CA LEU A 418 4.14 -24.65 -16.92
C LEU A 418 4.45 -25.94 -16.16
N ARG A 419 5.57 -26.58 -16.52
CA ARG A 419 6.00 -27.87 -15.97
C ARG A 419 7.47 -27.77 -15.56
N PHE A 420 7.71 -27.12 -14.44
CA PHE A 420 9.03 -27.02 -13.84
C PHE A 420 9.10 -27.93 -12.61
N ASP A 421 10.21 -28.64 -12.45
CA ASP A 421 10.42 -29.52 -11.28
C ASP A 421 10.46 -28.72 -9.97
N ASP A 422 10.91 -27.46 -10.01
CA ASP A 422 11.02 -26.56 -8.86
C ASP A 422 9.78 -25.68 -8.64
N LEU A 423 8.68 -25.90 -9.38
CA LEU A 423 7.47 -25.06 -9.31
C LEU A 423 6.87 -24.98 -7.89
N GLY A 424 6.86 -26.11 -7.18
CA GLY A 424 6.37 -26.16 -5.79
C GLY A 424 7.19 -25.34 -4.80
N GLU A 425 8.42 -24.95 -5.15
CA GLU A 425 9.28 -24.15 -4.27
C GLU A 425 8.96 -22.66 -4.32
N VAL A 426 8.33 -22.19 -5.40
CA VAL A 426 8.13 -20.77 -5.70
C VAL A 426 6.67 -20.37 -5.88
N THR A 427 5.72 -21.22 -5.46
CA THR A 427 4.28 -20.96 -5.60
C THR A 427 3.59 -20.60 -4.28
N ALA A 428 4.29 -20.74 -3.15
CA ALA A 428 3.84 -20.22 -1.87
C ALA A 428 3.79 -18.68 -1.90
N LEU A 429 2.69 -18.08 -1.41
CA LEU A 429 2.50 -16.63 -1.41
C LEU A 429 3.27 -15.97 -0.24
N PRO A 430 4.35 -15.20 -0.48
CA PRO A 430 5.15 -14.62 0.60
C PRO A 430 4.54 -13.32 1.11
N HIS A 431 3.28 -13.33 1.56
CA HIS A 431 2.60 -12.14 2.08
C HIS A 431 3.10 -11.76 3.49
N ARG A 432 2.73 -10.56 3.97
CA ARG A 432 3.34 -9.97 5.17
C ARG A 432 3.30 -10.88 6.40
N ILE A 433 2.11 -11.41 6.77
CA ILE A 433 2.01 -12.30 7.94
C ILE A 433 2.84 -13.59 7.77
N VAL A 434 2.99 -14.14 6.56
CA VAL A 434 3.88 -15.27 6.30
C VAL A 434 5.34 -14.87 6.49
N ARG A 435 5.79 -13.76 5.90
CA ARG A 435 7.18 -13.29 6.05
C ARG A 435 7.53 -12.93 7.50
N ASP A 436 6.62 -12.27 8.22
CA ASP A 436 6.77 -11.96 9.65
C ASP A 436 6.91 -13.26 10.46
N THR A 437 6.11 -14.27 10.14
CA THR A 437 6.17 -15.59 10.80
C THR A 437 7.47 -16.32 10.50
N LEU A 438 7.90 -16.34 9.23
CA LEU A 438 9.16 -16.95 8.81
C LEU A 438 10.37 -16.26 9.45
N PHE A 439 10.36 -14.94 9.51
CA PHE A 439 11.38 -14.16 10.21
C PHE A 439 11.43 -14.55 11.69
N ARG A 440 10.29 -14.55 12.38
CA ARG A 440 10.22 -14.93 13.80
C ARG A 440 10.72 -16.34 14.06
N LEU A 441 10.39 -17.28 13.19
CA LEU A 441 10.81 -18.68 13.29
C LEU A 441 12.24 -18.94 12.78
N GLY A 442 12.94 -17.90 12.30
CA GLY A 442 14.35 -17.99 11.90
C GLY A 442 14.60 -18.50 10.48
N TYR A 443 13.56 -18.65 9.65
CA TYR A 443 13.71 -19.03 8.23
C TYR A 443 14.13 -17.86 7.34
N LEU A 444 13.93 -16.62 7.81
CA LEU A 444 14.36 -15.40 7.15
C LEU A 444 15.15 -14.53 8.10
N GLU A 445 16.13 -13.79 7.55
CA GLU A 445 16.87 -12.75 8.29
C GLU A 445 16.13 -11.43 8.39
N SER A 446 15.15 -11.22 7.52
CA SER A 446 14.32 -10.02 7.51
C SER A 446 12.92 -10.37 7.02
N PRO A 447 11.86 -9.81 7.64
CA PRO A 447 10.50 -9.95 7.11
C PRO A 447 10.26 -9.04 5.88
N TYR A 448 11.18 -8.09 5.64
CA TYR A 448 11.11 -7.14 4.55
C TYR A 448 11.72 -7.76 3.28
N ALA A 449 10.86 -8.24 2.39
CA ALA A 449 11.25 -8.65 1.04
C ALA A 449 11.30 -7.41 0.13
N ALA A 450 12.40 -6.66 0.22
CA ALA A 450 12.56 -5.37 -0.45
C ALA A 450 12.58 -5.49 -1.98
N ASP A 451 13.10 -6.60 -2.49
CA ASP A 451 13.28 -6.89 -3.90
C ASP A 451 12.74 -8.28 -4.29
N ASN A 452 12.89 -8.59 -5.58
CA ASN A 452 12.40 -9.82 -6.20
C ASN A 452 13.13 -11.08 -5.71
N PRO A 453 14.48 -11.11 -5.64
CA PRO A 453 15.20 -12.22 -5.03
C PRO A 453 14.75 -12.51 -3.59
N ALA A 454 14.51 -11.47 -2.78
CA ALA A 454 14.03 -11.65 -1.41
C ALA A 454 12.60 -12.21 -1.35
N LEU A 455 11.72 -11.87 -2.30
CA LEU A 455 10.39 -12.46 -2.39
C LEU A 455 10.44 -13.94 -2.78
N LEU A 456 11.28 -14.31 -3.76
CA LEU A 456 11.49 -15.71 -4.13
C LEU A 456 12.09 -16.52 -2.98
N ALA A 457 13.09 -15.95 -2.27
CA ALA A 457 13.65 -16.57 -1.07
C ALA A 457 12.58 -16.77 0.02
N ALA A 458 11.69 -15.80 0.21
CA ALA A 458 10.57 -15.93 1.14
C ALA A 458 9.56 -17.00 0.74
N ALA A 459 9.26 -17.18 -0.56
CA ALA A 459 8.40 -18.26 -1.04
C ALA A 459 9.02 -19.65 -0.78
N ARG A 460 10.32 -19.81 -1.07
CA ARG A 460 11.05 -21.05 -0.76
C ARG A 460 11.09 -21.33 0.74
N ALA A 461 11.34 -20.30 1.54
CA ALA A 461 11.32 -20.39 3.00
C ALA A 461 9.92 -20.78 3.51
N ALA A 462 8.85 -20.25 2.91
CA ALA A 462 7.47 -20.62 3.24
C ALA A 462 7.23 -22.11 2.98
N ARG A 463 7.61 -22.60 1.80
CA ARG A 463 7.51 -24.01 1.43
C ARG A 463 8.27 -24.91 2.42
N ARG A 464 9.52 -24.54 2.74
CA ARG A 464 10.36 -25.27 3.71
C ARG A 464 9.75 -25.29 5.11
N ALA A 465 9.22 -24.18 5.59
CA ALA A 465 8.69 -24.06 6.95
C ALA A 465 7.37 -24.81 7.12
N ALA A 466 6.48 -24.78 6.13
CA ALA A 466 5.17 -25.42 6.22
C ALA A 466 5.24 -26.96 6.21
N GLY A 467 6.20 -27.54 5.50
CA GLY A 467 6.33 -29.00 5.34
C GLY A 467 5.19 -29.64 4.53
N GLY A 468 4.29 -28.86 3.94
CA GLY A 468 3.13 -29.29 3.15
C GLY A 468 2.52 -28.15 2.33
N GLU A 469 1.45 -28.45 1.58
CA GLU A 469 0.65 -27.46 0.82
C GLU A 469 -0.76 -27.32 1.42
N PRO A 470 -1.42 -26.16 1.27
CA PRO A 470 -0.88 -24.87 0.79
C PRO A 470 0.02 -24.19 1.83
N ALA A 471 1.29 -23.95 1.49
CA ALA A 471 2.31 -23.54 2.46
C ALA A 471 2.03 -22.18 3.13
N ASP A 472 1.58 -21.18 2.36
CA ASP A 472 1.27 -19.85 2.87
C ASP A 472 0.05 -19.83 3.80
N GLU A 473 -0.99 -20.63 3.49
CA GLU A 473 -2.16 -20.76 4.38
C GLU A 473 -1.81 -21.49 5.67
N ILE A 474 -1.01 -22.56 5.61
CA ILE A 474 -0.52 -23.28 6.80
C ILE A 474 0.19 -22.30 7.73
N LEU A 475 1.11 -21.50 7.20
CA LEU A 475 1.87 -20.53 7.98
C LEU A 475 1.01 -19.36 8.49
N ALA A 476 0.06 -18.88 7.70
CA ALA A 476 -0.88 -17.85 8.12
C ALA A 476 -1.77 -18.33 9.28
N ARG A 477 -2.33 -19.55 9.17
CA ARG A 477 -3.11 -20.18 10.24
C ARG A 477 -2.25 -20.42 11.47
N PHE A 478 -1.00 -20.87 11.27
CA PHE A 478 -0.06 -21.09 12.36
C PHE A 478 0.16 -19.79 13.14
N ALA A 479 0.43 -18.70 12.44
CA ALA A 479 0.65 -17.39 13.04
C ALA A 479 -0.56 -16.93 13.88
N LEU A 480 -1.77 -17.09 13.34
CA LEU A 480 -3.01 -16.73 14.02
C LEU A 480 -3.27 -17.60 15.26
N ALA A 481 -3.14 -18.92 15.14
CA ALA A 481 -3.45 -19.88 16.21
C ALA A 481 -2.38 -19.94 17.31
N ALA A 482 -1.12 -19.70 16.96
CA ALA A 482 -0.02 -19.55 17.90
C ALA A 482 -0.05 -18.18 18.60
N GLY A 483 -0.83 -17.22 18.09
CA GLY A 483 -0.83 -15.84 18.59
C GLY A 483 0.50 -15.13 18.35
N CYS A 484 1.15 -15.41 17.21
CA CYS A 484 2.43 -14.81 16.85
C CYS A 484 2.24 -13.31 16.53
N ALA A 485 2.57 -12.45 17.47
CA ALA A 485 2.57 -10.99 17.34
C ALA A 485 3.89 -10.41 17.88
N TYR A 486 4.18 -9.15 17.57
CA TYR A 486 5.27 -8.43 18.23
C TYR A 486 4.92 -8.26 19.70
N ASP A 487 5.93 -8.33 20.57
CA ASP A 487 5.74 -8.40 22.03
C ASP A 487 4.85 -9.59 22.42
N CYS A 488 5.12 -10.75 21.82
CA CYS A 488 4.32 -11.95 22.00
C CYS A 488 4.22 -12.29 23.51
N PRO A 489 2.99 -12.32 24.08
CA PRO A 489 2.81 -12.58 25.51
C PRO A 489 3.25 -14.00 25.89
N HIS A 490 3.42 -14.88 24.89
CA HIS A 490 3.80 -16.26 25.08
C HIS A 490 5.28 -16.53 24.88
N ARG A 491 6.14 -15.51 24.68
CA ARG A 491 7.58 -15.73 24.45
C ARG A 491 8.20 -16.69 25.48
N ARG A 492 7.91 -16.53 26.78
CA ARG A 492 8.49 -17.39 27.83
C ARG A 492 7.98 -18.83 27.83
N THR A 493 6.82 -19.09 27.25
CA THR A 493 6.11 -20.38 27.34
C THR A 493 5.82 -21.02 25.98
N CYS A 494 6.28 -20.42 24.88
CA CYS A 494 6.03 -20.93 23.54
C CYS A 494 6.92 -22.13 23.27
N ASP A 495 6.34 -23.19 22.70
CA ASP A 495 7.09 -24.42 22.47
C ASP A 495 8.04 -24.33 21.27
N PHE A 496 7.80 -23.37 20.39
CA PHE A 496 8.56 -23.14 19.15
C PHE A 496 9.76 -22.24 19.40
N PRO A 497 10.89 -22.47 18.72
CA PRO A 497 12.01 -21.52 18.71
C PRO A 497 11.56 -20.25 17.97
N CYS A 498 11.72 -19.08 18.59
CA CYS A 498 11.44 -17.82 17.92
C CYS A 498 12.39 -16.71 18.35
N ARG A 499 12.56 -15.69 17.51
CA ARG A 499 13.48 -14.55 17.75
C ARG A 499 13.16 -13.81 19.04
N GLU A 500 11.88 -13.61 19.34
CA GLU A 500 11.44 -12.97 20.60
C GLU A 500 11.67 -13.83 21.86
N ARG A 501 12.06 -15.10 21.71
CA ARG A 501 12.55 -15.95 22.82
C ARG A 501 14.06 -15.86 23.03
N LEU A 502 14.78 -15.43 22.00
CA LEU A 502 16.22 -15.20 22.05
C LEU A 502 16.56 -13.85 22.67
N GLU A 503 15.76 -12.83 22.32
CA GLU A 503 15.79 -11.49 22.89
C GLU A 503 15.19 -11.45 24.30
#